data_AF-A0A420VYL9-F1
#
_entry.id   AF-A0A420VYL9-F1
#
_cell.length_a   1.000
_cell.length_b   1.000
_cell.length_c   1.000
_cell.angle_alpha   90.00
_cell.angle_beta   90.00
_cell.angle_gamma   90.00
#
_symmetry.space_group_name_H-M   'P 1'
#
loop_
_entity.id
_entity.type
_entity.pdbx_description
1 polymer ?
#
loop_
_entity_poly.entity_id
_entity_poly.type
_entity_poly.pdbx_seq_one_letter_code
_entity_poly.pdbx_strand_id
1 'polypeptide(L)'
;MENQYLRNPEDEYEIPWFLVGGGIFESIQDDTFESFNEKLWNILIALTSKNKKDEEERKQLVAHLDKVILMVKGCHYFLHHKKRLNYEEEWIDIKWYKNPYRCSKNYRPKRDKKLNHHLAHFEYPFTKLSRKEIQNFPKAFKNFFSKMDLSSWLNLLGDWKNCLLYDESLVEWMVDDAPLETYEQLLKLHEASIVAYNWAEADYPPPNKHLIIDYLLSNYVDSYRSASPYKRIEQIFYEKNYTDLREGIVSLYPLQSSENKPPNIEIDDLRYTLRWLLETGWLLLQTDYFPEDWLDPDAANFLRCPINKEELYFWRPKSLSSKEQKNLRKTLSKLYYGIDVRKNISVVDGRIIFQYERGWSAGMVEEELETRNRLLKTLDILTLVLLDLCKRRTKPEGICYPPEKTEKVEEKE
;
A
#
# COMPACT_ATOMS: atom_id res chain seq x y z
N MET A 1 -2.70 -4.56 44.03
CA MET A 1 -2.81 -4.99 42.62
C MET A 1 -2.34 -3.82 41.76
N GLU A 2 -1.28 -4.01 40.98
CA GLU A 2 -0.87 -3.01 40.00
C GLU A 2 -1.92 -2.95 38.90
N ASN A 3 -2.49 -1.77 38.69
CA ASN A 3 -3.47 -1.56 37.62
C ASN A 3 -2.72 -1.44 36.30
N GLN A 4 -2.83 -2.44 35.42
CA GLN A 4 -2.20 -2.44 34.09
C GLN A 4 -2.61 -1.21 33.25
N TYR A 5 -3.79 -0.63 33.47
CA TYR A 5 -4.24 0.59 32.80
C TYR A 5 -3.44 1.86 33.17
N LEU A 6 -2.66 1.80 34.24
CA LEU A 6 -1.81 2.90 34.73
C LEU A 6 -0.33 2.68 34.44
N ARG A 7 0.05 1.53 33.88
CA ARG A 7 1.45 1.24 33.49
C ARG A 7 1.82 2.06 32.26
N ASN A 8 3.02 2.62 32.25
CA ASN A 8 3.60 3.24 31.06
C ASN A 8 4.39 2.19 30.27
N PRO A 9 4.65 2.42 28.97
CA PRO A 9 5.63 1.60 28.24
C PRO A 9 6.95 1.65 29.00
N GLU A 10 7.46 0.47 29.35
CA GLU A 10 8.80 0.31 29.91
C GLU A 10 9.83 0.51 28.79
N ASP A 11 11.08 0.84 29.15
CA ASP A 11 12.17 1.03 28.17
C ASP A 11 12.44 -0.23 27.31
N GLU A 12 11.89 -1.39 27.69
CA GLU A 12 12.04 -2.68 27.00
C GLU A 12 11.12 -2.87 25.78
N TYR A 13 9.99 -2.15 25.70
CA TYR A 13 9.01 -2.31 24.59
C TYR A 13 8.80 -1.01 23.82
N GLU A 14 8.88 -1.09 22.48
CA GLU A 14 8.39 0.01 21.65
C GLU A 14 6.89 0.23 21.89
N ILE A 15 6.43 1.49 21.79
CA ILE A 15 5.04 1.86 22.09
C ILE A 15 4.02 1.02 21.31
N PRO A 16 4.19 0.70 20.01
CA PRO A 16 3.30 -0.21 19.29
C PRO A 16 3.13 -1.57 19.96
N TRP A 17 4.25 -2.18 20.35
CA TRP A 17 4.30 -3.46 21.04
C TRP A 17 3.62 -3.43 22.40
N PHE A 18 3.92 -2.39 23.19
CA PHE A 18 3.23 -2.15 24.45
C PHE A 18 1.70 -2.06 24.29
N LEU A 19 1.23 -1.44 23.20
CA LEU A 19 -0.20 -1.28 22.94
C LEU A 19 -0.89 -2.58 22.54
N VAL A 20 -0.21 -3.48 21.83
CA VAL A 20 -0.78 -4.79 21.43
C VAL A 20 -0.58 -5.89 22.46
N GLY A 21 0.49 -5.84 23.27
CA GLY A 21 0.74 -6.76 24.39
C GLY A 21 -0.20 -6.56 25.59
N GLY A 22 -1.19 -5.67 25.48
CA GLY A 22 -2.25 -5.50 26.46
C GLY A 22 -3.35 -6.57 26.41
N GLY A 23 -3.11 -7.71 25.74
CA GLY A 23 -4.09 -8.77 25.52
C GLY A 23 -4.49 -9.00 24.05
N ILE A 24 -4.08 -8.13 23.11
CA ILE A 24 -4.36 -8.37 21.69
C ILE A 24 -3.46 -9.49 21.19
N PHE A 25 -2.13 -9.31 21.32
CA PHE A 25 -1.14 -10.27 20.83
C PHE A 25 -1.35 -11.67 21.45
N GLU A 26 -1.50 -11.74 22.77
CA GLU A 26 -1.69 -12.98 23.52
C GLU A 26 -2.95 -13.74 23.10
N SER A 27 -3.99 -13.01 22.64
CA SER A 27 -5.25 -13.62 22.23
C SER A 27 -5.19 -14.34 20.88
N ILE A 28 -4.26 -13.93 20.00
CA ILE A 28 -4.19 -14.42 18.61
C ILE A 28 -2.91 -15.20 18.29
N GLN A 29 -1.85 -15.08 19.08
CA GLN A 29 -0.51 -15.62 18.76
C GLN A 29 -0.47 -17.14 18.48
N ASP A 30 -1.36 -17.92 19.10
CA ASP A 30 -1.35 -19.38 18.99
C ASP A 30 -2.26 -19.92 17.86
N ASP A 31 -3.02 -19.05 17.19
CA ASP A 31 -4.04 -19.44 16.22
C ASP A 31 -3.77 -18.83 14.84
N THR A 32 -4.03 -19.61 13.79
CA THR A 32 -4.12 -19.03 12.44
C THR A 32 -5.41 -18.23 12.28
N PHE A 33 -5.45 -17.32 11.31
CA PHE A 33 -6.65 -16.53 11.01
C PHE A 33 -7.90 -17.41 10.81
N GLU A 34 -7.76 -18.47 10.03
CA GLU A 34 -8.84 -19.42 9.74
C GLU A 34 -9.22 -20.21 10.99
N SER A 35 -8.24 -20.71 11.75
CA SER A 35 -8.50 -21.52 12.95
C SER A 35 -9.22 -20.73 14.04
N PHE A 36 -8.84 -19.46 14.24
CA PHE A 36 -9.52 -18.60 15.20
C PHE A 36 -10.99 -18.38 14.82
N ASN A 37 -11.25 -18.10 13.55
CA ASN A 37 -12.61 -17.87 13.04
C ASN A 37 -13.49 -19.13 13.12
N GLU A 38 -12.91 -20.30 12.82
CA GLU A 38 -13.59 -21.59 12.94
C GLU A 38 -13.95 -21.89 14.40
N LYS A 39 -13.00 -21.73 15.33
CA LYS A 39 -13.26 -21.93 16.77
C LYS A 39 -14.32 -20.97 17.30
N LEU A 40 -14.32 -19.71 16.85
CA LEU A 40 -15.35 -18.74 17.20
C LEU A 40 -16.74 -19.13 16.66
N TRP A 41 -16.79 -19.71 15.45
CA TRP A 41 -18.03 -20.24 14.88
C TRP A 41 -18.54 -21.46 15.66
N ASN A 42 -17.64 -22.35 16.08
CA ASN A 42 -17.99 -23.51 16.90
C ASN A 42 -18.54 -23.10 18.27
N ILE A 43 -18.06 -22.00 18.87
CA ILE A 43 -18.68 -21.41 20.06
C ILE A 43 -20.13 -21.00 19.78
N LEU A 44 -20.39 -20.29 18.67
CA LEU A 44 -21.76 -19.89 18.32
C LEU A 44 -22.67 -21.12 18.14
N ILE A 45 -22.22 -22.15 17.41
CA ILE A 45 -22.98 -23.40 17.24
C ILE A 45 -23.24 -24.05 18.59
N ALA A 46 -22.23 -24.14 19.44
CA ALA A 46 -22.33 -24.73 20.76
C ALA A 46 -23.38 -24.00 21.62
N LEU A 47 -23.40 -22.67 21.58
CA LEU A 47 -24.29 -21.83 22.36
C LEU A 47 -25.74 -21.81 21.85
N THR A 48 -25.96 -22.10 20.56
CA THR A 48 -27.27 -22.04 19.91
C THR A 48 -27.88 -23.42 19.63
N SER A 49 -27.11 -24.50 19.80
CA SER A 49 -27.59 -25.88 19.66
C SER A 49 -27.84 -26.55 21.01
N LYS A 50 -28.75 -27.55 21.02
CA LYS A 50 -29.04 -28.39 22.20
C LYS A 50 -28.18 -29.66 22.29
N ASN A 51 -27.07 -29.69 21.54
CA ASN A 51 -26.22 -30.87 21.50
C ASN A 51 -25.31 -30.90 22.73
N LYS A 52 -25.33 -32.03 23.45
CA LYS A 52 -24.40 -32.26 24.56
C LYS A 52 -22.99 -32.37 24.02
N LYS A 53 -22.10 -31.48 24.46
CA LYS A 53 -20.67 -31.57 24.13
C LYS A 53 -19.96 -32.48 25.12
N ASP A 54 -18.98 -33.22 24.63
CA ASP A 54 -18.08 -33.94 25.52
C ASP A 54 -17.22 -32.96 26.35
N GLU A 55 -16.55 -33.49 27.38
CA GLU A 55 -15.79 -32.68 28.32
C GLU A 55 -14.58 -31.99 27.67
N GLU A 56 -13.97 -32.63 26.67
CA GLU A 56 -12.77 -32.14 26.00
C GLU A 56 -13.11 -30.99 25.04
N GLU A 57 -14.15 -31.17 24.22
CA GLU A 57 -14.70 -30.13 23.35
C GLU A 57 -15.10 -28.89 24.18
N ARG A 58 -15.75 -29.10 25.32
CA ARG A 58 -16.13 -28.01 26.23
C ARG A 58 -14.93 -27.23 26.76
N LYS A 59 -13.88 -27.92 27.19
CA LYS A 59 -12.64 -27.28 27.67
C LYS A 59 -12.01 -26.44 26.57
N GLN A 60 -11.98 -26.95 25.34
CA GLN A 60 -11.43 -26.23 24.18
C GLN A 60 -12.25 -24.97 23.84
N LEU A 61 -13.58 -25.08 23.80
CA LEU A 61 -14.47 -23.94 23.54
C LEU A 61 -14.33 -22.85 24.62
N VAL A 62 -14.28 -23.26 25.89
CA VAL A 62 -14.08 -22.33 27.02
C VAL A 62 -12.71 -21.65 26.95
N ALA A 63 -11.65 -22.40 26.67
CA ALA A 63 -10.31 -21.83 26.51
C ALA A 63 -10.24 -20.83 25.35
N HIS A 64 -10.93 -21.12 24.23
CA HIS A 64 -11.01 -20.19 23.11
C HIS A 64 -11.82 -18.94 23.46
N LEU A 65 -12.92 -19.08 24.20
CA LEU A 65 -13.69 -17.94 24.69
C LEU A 65 -12.87 -17.06 25.65
N ASP A 66 -12.00 -17.64 26.46
CA ASP A 66 -11.06 -16.88 27.30
C ASP A 66 -10.08 -16.04 26.47
N LYS A 67 -9.60 -16.56 25.32
CA LYS A 67 -8.82 -15.77 24.35
C LYS A 67 -9.64 -14.62 23.76
N VAL A 68 -10.90 -14.87 23.39
CA VAL A 68 -11.80 -13.81 22.89
C VAL A 68 -12.02 -12.72 23.94
N ILE A 69 -12.22 -13.09 25.21
CA ILE A 69 -12.33 -12.14 26.32
C ILE A 69 -11.04 -11.33 26.47
N LEU A 70 -9.88 -11.98 26.36
CA LEU A 70 -8.58 -11.32 26.40
C LEU A 70 -8.41 -10.32 25.25
N MET A 71 -8.83 -10.68 24.03
CA MET A 71 -8.85 -9.81 22.86
C MET A 71 -9.69 -8.55 23.12
N VAL A 72 -10.92 -8.70 23.64
CA VAL A 72 -11.80 -7.56 23.96
C VAL A 72 -11.14 -6.63 24.98
N LYS A 73 -10.53 -7.19 26.04
CA LYS A 73 -9.78 -6.40 27.02
C LYS A 73 -8.60 -5.68 26.37
N GLY A 74 -7.86 -6.35 25.50
CA GLY A 74 -6.74 -5.79 24.76
C GLY A 74 -7.12 -4.64 23.84
N CYS A 75 -8.21 -4.77 23.08
CA CYS A 75 -8.71 -3.68 22.24
C CYS A 75 -9.11 -2.45 23.07
N HIS A 76 -9.73 -2.65 24.23
CA HIS A 76 -10.06 -1.55 25.14
C HIS A 76 -8.79 -0.93 25.75
N TYR A 77 -7.84 -1.77 26.17
CA TYR A 77 -6.53 -1.36 26.68
C TYR A 77 -5.81 -0.47 25.66
N PHE A 78 -5.77 -0.89 24.39
CA PHE A 78 -5.20 -0.12 23.29
C PHE A 78 -5.84 1.27 23.19
N LEU A 79 -7.18 1.34 23.14
CA LEU A 79 -7.89 2.61 23.01
C LEU A 79 -7.64 3.55 24.19
N HIS A 80 -7.64 2.99 25.40
CA HIS A 80 -7.35 3.74 26.61
C HIS A 80 -5.93 4.31 26.58
N HIS A 81 -4.93 3.48 26.28
CA HIS A 81 -3.53 3.90 26.28
C HIS A 81 -3.17 4.83 25.15
N LYS A 82 -3.68 4.60 23.93
CA LYS A 82 -3.52 5.54 22.82
C LYS A 82 -4.01 6.94 23.21
N LYS A 83 -5.17 7.03 23.89
CA LYS A 83 -5.71 8.30 24.40
C LYS A 83 -4.87 8.87 25.55
N ARG A 84 -4.52 8.05 26.55
CA ARG A 84 -3.79 8.46 27.76
C ARG A 84 -2.39 8.99 27.43
N LEU A 85 -1.69 8.31 26.53
CA LEU A 85 -0.34 8.66 26.10
C LEU A 85 -0.33 9.76 25.02
N ASN A 86 -1.51 10.18 24.52
CA ASN A 86 -1.64 11.05 23.36
C ASN A 86 -0.79 10.57 22.17
N TYR A 87 -0.80 9.26 21.95
CA TYR A 87 0.07 8.62 20.96
C TYR A 87 -0.52 8.78 19.56
N GLU A 88 0.16 9.54 18.72
CA GLU A 88 -0.10 9.67 17.30
C GLU A 88 0.97 8.91 16.53
N GLU A 89 0.57 8.10 15.56
CA GLU A 89 1.49 7.33 14.73
C GLU A 89 1.16 7.52 13.26
N GLU A 90 2.22 7.69 12.46
CA GLU A 90 2.17 8.11 11.06
C GLU A 90 1.52 7.09 10.12
N TRP A 91 1.30 5.84 10.51
CA TRP A 91 0.71 4.82 9.64
C TRP A 91 -0.77 4.58 9.92
N ILE A 92 -1.20 4.73 11.17
CA ILE A 92 -2.61 4.53 11.56
C ILE A 92 -3.41 5.82 11.65
N ASP A 93 -2.78 6.96 11.98
CA ASP A 93 -3.46 8.26 12.10
C ASP A 93 -3.30 9.14 10.86
N ILE A 94 -2.66 8.62 9.80
CA ILE A 94 -2.48 9.34 8.55
C ILE A 94 -3.79 9.68 7.86
N LYS A 95 -3.83 10.88 7.31
CA LYS A 95 -4.94 11.29 6.44
C LYS A 95 -4.77 10.65 5.06
N TRP A 96 -5.89 10.21 4.52
CA TRP A 96 -5.94 9.61 3.19
C TRP A 96 -6.65 10.54 2.22
N TYR A 97 -5.98 10.90 1.12
CA TYR A 97 -6.55 11.69 0.04
C TYR A 97 -6.89 10.84 -1.16
N LYS A 98 -7.83 11.32 -1.98
CA LYS A 98 -8.16 10.65 -3.25
C LYS A 98 -6.93 10.69 -4.16
N ASN A 99 -6.60 9.56 -4.78
CA ASN A 99 -5.54 9.53 -5.77
C ASN A 99 -5.88 10.47 -6.95
N PRO A 100 -5.06 11.52 -7.21
CA PRO A 100 -5.33 12.51 -8.25
C PRO A 100 -5.23 11.92 -9.68
N TYR A 101 -4.49 10.83 -9.85
CA TYR A 101 -4.28 10.15 -11.13
C TYR A 101 -5.08 8.86 -11.28
N ARG A 102 -5.92 8.48 -10.31
CA ARG A 102 -6.71 7.24 -10.33
C ARG A 102 -7.37 6.99 -11.68
N CYS A 103 -7.18 5.81 -12.27
CA CYS A 103 -7.68 5.47 -13.60
C CYS A 103 -9.14 5.90 -13.83
N SER A 104 -9.35 6.61 -14.94
CA SER A 104 -10.68 7.10 -15.32
C SER A 104 -11.60 5.92 -15.60
N LYS A 105 -12.87 5.99 -15.17
CA LYS A 105 -13.82 4.86 -15.21
C LYS A 105 -13.88 4.16 -16.57
N ASN A 106 -13.90 4.92 -17.66
CA ASN A 106 -14.01 4.40 -19.03
C ASN A 106 -12.76 3.64 -19.53
N TYR A 107 -11.65 3.71 -18.79
CA TYR A 107 -10.37 3.08 -19.15
C TYR A 107 -9.91 2.07 -18.09
N ARG A 108 -10.78 1.68 -17.14
CA ARG A 108 -10.44 0.70 -16.12
C ARG A 108 -10.46 -0.72 -16.72
N PRO A 109 -9.45 -1.55 -16.45
CA PRO A 109 -9.46 -2.94 -16.90
C PRO A 109 -10.54 -3.76 -16.18
N LYS A 110 -10.96 -4.90 -16.75
CA LYS A 110 -11.94 -5.80 -16.12
C LYS A 110 -11.54 -6.24 -14.70
N ARG A 111 -10.24 -6.42 -14.46
CA ARG A 111 -9.68 -6.84 -13.16
C ARG A 111 -9.47 -5.69 -12.16
N ASP A 112 -9.81 -4.45 -12.52
CA ASP A 112 -9.59 -3.24 -11.71
C ASP A 112 -10.16 -3.37 -10.28
N LYS A 113 -11.38 -3.92 -10.15
CA LYS A 113 -12.01 -4.12 -8.84
C LYS A 113 -11.22 -5.06 -7.92
N LYS A 114 -10.61 -6.11 -8.49
CA LYS A 114 -9.80 -7.08 -7.73
C LYS A 114 -8.46 -6.46 -7.35
N LEU A 115 -7.77 -5.85 -8.32
CA LEU A 115 -6.45 -5.25 -8.11
C LEU A 115 -6.47 -4.08 -7.12
N ASN A 116 -7.53 -3.27 -7.17
CA ASN A 116 -7.68 -2.06 -6.36
C ASN A 116 -8.68 -2.25 -5.21
N HIS A 117 -8.96 -3.50 -4.82
CA HIS A 117 -9.73 -3.77 -3.62
C HIS A 117 -8.97 -3.22 -2.41
N HIS A 118 -9.67 -2.64 -1.43
CA HIS A 118 -9.00 -2.06 -0.25
C HIS A 118 -8.36 -3.10 0.65
N LEU A 119 -8.61 -4.38 0.41
CA LEU A 119 -7.99 -5.52 1.11
C LEU A 119 -6.88 -6.19 0.30
N ALA A 120 -6.65 -5.76 -0.94
CA ALA A 120 -5.78 -6.51 -1.87
C ALA A 120 -4.31 -6.55 -1.44
N HIS A 121 -3.90 -5.69 -0.50
CA HIS A 121 -2.54 -5.63 0.02
C HIS A 121 -2.32 -6.49 1.27
N PHE A 122 -3.37 -7.14 1.79
CA PHE A 122 -3.25 -8.10 2.90
C PHE A 122 -3.26 -9.53 2.36
N GLU A 123 -2.45 -10.38 2.97
CA GLU A 123 -2.43 -11.82 2.70
C GLU A 123 -3.65 -12.52 3.32
N TYR A 124 -4.21 -11.93 4.38
CA TYR A 124 -5.38 -12.45 5.08
C TYR A 124 -6.69 -12.18 4.33
N PRO A 125 -7.64 -13.14 4.33
CA PRO A 125 -8.93 -12.99 3.66
C PRO A 125 -9.91 -12.20 4.52
N PHE A 126 -9.58 -10.94 4.83
CA PHE A 126 -10.50 -10.03 5.52
C PHE A 126 -11.81 -9.88 4.75
N THR A 127 -12.93 -9.84 5.46
CA THR A 127 -14.28 -9.74 4.88
C THR A 127 -15.17 -8.75 5.61
N LYS A 128 -14.89 -8.45 6.88
CA LYS A 128 -15.76 -7.66 7.76
C LYS A 128 -15.33 -6.20 7.88
N LEU A 129 -14.04 -5.90 7.70
CA LEU A 129 -13.54 -4.54 7.80
C LEU A 129 -13.83 -3.67 6.57
N SER A 130 -14.33 -2.46 6.82
CA SER A 130 -14.41 -1.43 5.80
C SER A 130 -13.04 -0.83 5.49
N ARG A 131 -12.88 -0.20 4.32
CA ARG A 131 -11.64 0.53 3.98
C ARG A 131 -11.19 1.50 5.07
N LYS A 132 -12.12 2.26 5.64
CA LYS A 132 -11.80 3.27 6.68
C LYS A 132 -11.32 2.64 7.97
N GLU A 133 -11.76 1.42 8.26
CA GLU A 133 -11.36 0.67 9.46
C GLU A 133 -10.03 -0.02 9.25
N ILE A 134 -9.71 -0.49 8.05
CA ILE A 134 -8.37 -1.00 7.79
C ILE A 134 -7.33 0.09 7.82
N GLN A 135 -7.60 1.20 7.14
CA GLN A 135 -6.71 2.37 7.14
C GLN A 135 -6.49 2.99 8.52
N ASN A 136 -7.36 2.68 9.50
CA ASN A 136 -7.28 3.12 10.89
C ASN A 136 -8.04 2.10 11.75
N PHE A 137 -7.37 0.98 12.10
CA PHE A 137 -7.99 -0.09 12.91
C PHE A 137 -8.51 0.37 14.28
N PRO A 138 -7.96 1.42 14.94
CA PRO A 138 -8.56 1.94 16.17
C PRO A 138 -10.01 2.38 15.98
N LYS A 139 -10.41 2.74 14.76
CA LYS A 139 -11.82 3.00 14.43
C LYS A 139 -12.71 1.77 14.56
N ALA A 140 -12.23 0.59 14.18
CA ALA A 140 -12.97 -0.65 14.36
C ALA A 140 -13.18 -0.93 15.85
N PHE A 141 -12.15 -0.76 16.68
CA PHE A 141 -12.26 -0.89 18.13
C PHE A 141 -13.27 0.09 18.72
N LYS A 142 -13.22 1.37 18.33
CA LYS A 142 -14.19 2.38 18.78
C LYS A 142 -15.62 2.03 18.37
N ASN A 143 -15.81 1.53 17.15
CA ASN A 143 -17.13 1.09 16.67
C ASN A 143 -17.65 -0.11 17.48
N PHE A 144 -16.78 -1.06 17.82
CA PHE A 144 -17.14 -2.21 18.65
C PHE A 144 -17.64 -1.77 20.05
N PHE A 145 -16.91 -0.89 20.74
CA PHE A 145 -17.31 -0.35 22.05
C PHE A 145 -18.39 0.74 22.00
N SER A 146 -18.83 1.14 20.80
CA SER A 146 -19.99 2.03 20.66
C SER A 146 -21.32 1.29 20.81
N LYS A 147 -21.30 -0.05 20.68
CA LYS A 147 -22.49 -0.91 20.81
C LYS A 147 -22.85 -1.15 22.28
N MET A 148 -21.83 -1.46 23.08
CA MET A 148 -21.92 -1.58 24.53
C MET A 148 -20.53 -1.34 25.13
N ASP A 149 -20.49 -0.98 26.42
CA ASP A 149 -19.22 -0.72 27.10
C ASP A 149 -18.46 -2.03 27.41
N LEU A 150 -17.22 -1.89 27.90
CA LEU A 150 -16.38 -3.04 28.24
C LEU A 150 -17.06 -3.96 29.28
N SER A 151 -17.70 -3.39 30.30
CA SER A 151 -18.31 -4.18 31.38
C SER A 151 -19.48 -5.01 30.85
N SER A 152 -20.33 -4.44 29.99
CA SER A 152 -21.40 -5.17 29.31
C SER A 152 -20.86 -6.29 28.42
N TRP A 153 -19.81 -6.03 27.63
CA TRP A 153 -19.16 -7.05 26.81
C TRP A 153 -18.61 -8.21 27.64
N LEU A 154 -17.95 -7.91 28.76
CA LEU A 154 -17.40 -8.93 29.64
C LEU A 154 -18.49 -9.76 30.34
N ASN A 155 -19.60 -9.14 30.72
CA ASN A 155 -20.74 -9.86 31.29
C ASN A 155 -21.35 -10.81 30.26
N LEU A 156 -21.63 -10.33 29.04
CA LEU A 156 -22.19 -11.14 27.96
C LEU A 156 -21.31 -12.36 27.64
N LEU A 157 -19.99 -12.14 27.48
CA LEU A 157 -19.05 -13.24 27.22
C LEU A 157 -18.86 -14.16 28.43
N GLY A 158 -19.03 -13.64 29.64
CA GLY A 158 -19.10 -14.42 30.87
C GLY A 158 -20.33 -15.34 30.89
N ASP A 159 -21.47 -14.83 30.45
CA ASP A 159 -22.71 -15.62 30.34
C ASP A 159 -22.60 -16.69 29.25
N TRP A 160 -21.99 -16.38 28.11
CA TRP A 160 -21.62 -17.37 27.09
C TRP A 160 -20.73 -18.47 27.70
N LYS A 161 -19.73 -18.10 28.50
CA LYS A 161 -18.83 -19.06 29.17
C LYS A 161 -19.59 -19.95 30.14
N ASN A 162 -20.50 -19.38 30.93
CA ASN A 162 -21.35 -20.14 31.85
C ASN A 162 -22.24 -21.13 31.09
N CYS A 163 -22.88 -20.71 30.00
CA CYS A 163 -23.67 -21.60 29.16
C CYS A 163 -22.85 -22.79 28.65
N LEU A 164 -21.61 -22.56 28.20
CA LEU A 164 -20.72 -23.64 27.79
C LEU A 164 -20.35 -24.58 28.95
N LEU A 165 -20.05 -24.04 30.14
CA LEU A 165 -19.68 -24.83 31.31
C LEU A 165 -20.83 -25.71 31.81
N TYR A 166 -22.05 -25.19 31.81
CA TYR A 166 -23.24 -25.89 32.30
C TYR A 166 -23.98 -26.71 31.22
N ASP A 167 -23.48 -26.69 29.97
CA ASP A 167 -24.09 -27.38 28.82
C ASP A 167 -25.52 -26.88 28.52
N GLU A 168 -25.71 -25.57 28.69
CA GLU A 168 -26.98 -24.87 28.49
C GLU A 168 -26.92 -24.01 27.23
N SER A 169 -28.09 -23.66 26.70
CA SER A 169 -28.20 -22.81 25.51
C SER A 169 -28.51 -21.36 25.86
N LEU A 170 -28.11 -20.42 25.00
CA LEU A 170 -28.43 -19.00 25.16
C LEU A 170 -29.95 -18.75 25.22
N VAL A 171 -30.73 -19.62 24.56
CA VAL A 171 -32.20 -19.57 24.54
C VAL A 171 -32.78 -19.87 25.92
N GLU A 172 -32.16 -20.78 26.68
CA GLU A 172 -32.62 -21.16 28.02
C GLU A 172 -32.27 -20.09 29.06
N TRP A 173 -31.16 -19.36 28.84
CA TRP A 173 -30.69 -18.32 29.74
C TRP A 173 -31.19 -16.91 29.40
N MET A 174 -31.69 -16.68 28.18
CA MET A 174 -32.13 -15.37 27.69
C MET A 174 -31.07 -14.26 27.87
N VAL A 175 -29.80 -14.61 27.64
CA VAL A 175 -28.63 -13.73 27.89
C VAL A 175 -28.12 -13.01 26.64
N ASP A 176 -28.42 -13.54 25.45
CA ASP A 176 -28.09 -12.90 24.17
C ASP A 176 -29.26 -13.07 23.18
N ASP A 177 -29.93 -11.97 22.87
CA ASP A 177 -31.07 -11.95 21.95
C ASP A 177 -30.65 -11.96 20.46
N ALA A 178 -29.36 -11.72 20.16
CA ALA A 178 -28.84 -11.63 18.80
C ALA A 178 -27.44 -12.25 18.66
N PRO A 179 -27.25 -13.55 18.97
CA PRO A 179 -25.93 -14.17 19.06
C PRO A 179 -25.16 -14.19 17.73
N LEU A 180 -25.88 -14.19 16.60
CA LEU A 180 -25.24 -14.06 15.28
C LEU A 180 -24.66 -12.65 15.07
N GLU A 181 -25.34 -11.58 15.50
CA GLU A 181 -24.79 -10.22 15.43
C GLU A 181 -23.56 -10.11 16.35
N THR A 182 -23.64 -10.66 17.56
CA THR A 182 -22.50 -10.74 18.49
C THR A 182 -21.29 -11.42 17.84
N TYR A 183 -21.50 -12.59 17.22
CA TYR A 183 -20.47 -13.31 16.47
C TYR A 183 -19.85 -12.45 15.36
N GLU A 184 -20.67 -11.73 14.58
CA GLU A 184 -20.15 -10.86 13.51
C GLU A 184 -19.32 -9.68 14.04
N GLN A 185 -19.69 -9.12 15.20
CA GLN A 185 -18.89 -8.08 15.87
C GLN A 185 -17.54 -8.64 16.35
N LEU A 186 -17.53 -9.84 16.92
CA LEU A 186 -16.31 -10.50 17.40
C LEU A 186 -15.38 -10.89 16.24
N LEU A 187 -15.92 -11.39 15.12
CA LEU A 187 -15.15 -11.62 13.89
C LEU A 187 -14.49 -10.33 13.40
N LYS A 188 -15.26 -9.24 13.35
CA LYS A 188 -14.73 -7.95 12.90
C LYS A 188 -13.67 -7.41 13.85
N LEU A 189 -13.83 -7.62 15.16
CA LEU A 189 -12.83 -7.28 16.16
C LEU A 189 -11.54 -8.09 15.96
N HIS A 190 -11.67 -9.40 15.69
CA HIS A 190 -10.54 -10.27 15.36
C HIS A 190 -9.79 -9.79 14.10
N GLU A 191 -10.49 -9.49 13.01
CA GLU A 191 -9.84 -8.92 11.81
C GLU A 191 -9.07 -7.64 12.16
N ALA A 192 -9.66 -6.73 12.96
CA ALA A 192 -8.98 -5.49 13.37
C ALA A 192 -7.77 -5.75 14.30
N SER A 193 -7.82 -6.79 15.13
CA SER A 193 -6.71 -7.23 15.98
C SER A 193 -5.54 -7.76 15.16
N ILE A 194 -5.78 -8.53 14.09
CA ILE A 194 -4.72 -8.95 13.16
C ILE A 194 -4.09 -7.75 12.46
N VAL A 195 -4.90 -6.77 12.05
CA VAL A 195 -4.40 -5.52 11.47
C VAL A 195 -3.52 -4.75 12.46
N ALA A 196 -3.92 -4.69 13.73
CA ALA A 196 -3.14 -4.06 14.80
C ALA A 196 -1.82 -4.80 15.06
N TYR A 197 -1.83 -6.13 15.02
CA TYR A 197 -0.63 -6.94 15.16
C TYR A 197 0.39 -6.67 14.04
N ASN A 198 -0.05 -6.72 12.77
CA ASN A 198 0.82 -6.39 11.63
C ASN A 198 1.40 -4.97 11.72
N TRP A 199 0.64 -4.03 12.29
CA TRP A 199 1.14 -2.69 12.57
C TRP A 199 2.23 -2.66 13.63
N ALA A 200 2.10 -3.42 14.72
CA ALA A 200 3.12 -3.48 15.77
C ALA A 200 4.41 -4.18 15.30
N GLU A 201 4.30 -5.20 14.44
CA GLU A 201 5.44 -5.92 13.82
C GLU A 201 6.18 -5.11 12.75
N ALA A 202 5.72 -3.89 12.45
CA ALA A 202 6.16 -3.10 11.29
C ALA A 202 5.91 -3.76 9.91
N ASP A 203 5.07 -4.80 9.87
CA ASP A 203 4.69 -5.55 8.67
C ASP A 203 3.41 -5.03 8.00
N TYR A 204 2.90 -3.88 8.45
CA TYR A 204 1.69 -3.27 7.91
C TYR A 204 1.83 -2.94 6.42
N PRO A 205 1.14 -3.67 5.52
CA PRO A 205 1.43 -3.58 4.11
C PRO A 205 0.94 -2.22 3.56
N PRO A 206 1.79 -1.47 2.83
CA PRO A 206 1.32 -0.27 2.15
C PRO A 206 0.39 -0.63 0.98
N PRO A 207 -0.48 0.32 0.56
CA PRO A 207 -1.60 0.03 -0.34
C PRO A 207 -1.22 -0.46 -1.75
N ASN A 208 0.04 -0.29 -2.16
CA ASN A 208 0.55 -0.74 -3.47
C ASN A 208 1.53 -1.92 -3.37
N LYS A 209 1.84 -2.45 -2.18
CA LYS A 209 2.85 -3.53 -2.00
C LYS A 209 2.55 -4.72 -2.90
N HIS A 210 1.32 -5.22 -2.86
CA HIS A 210 0.87 -6.37 -3.68
C HIS A 210 0.94 -6.12 -5.18
N LEU A 211 0.75 -4.86 -5.61
CA LEU A 211 0.87 -4.51 -7.03
C LEU A 211 2.32 -4.58 -7.49
N ILE A 212 3.27 -4.24 -6.62
CA ILE A 212 4.69 -4.27 -6.93
C ILE A 212 5.21 -5.70 -6.88
N ILE A 213 4.94 -6.41 -5.78
CA ILE A 213 5.48 -7.74 -5.53
C ILE A 213 4.74 -8.77 -6.36
N ASP A 214 3.41 -8.89 -6.19
CA ASP A 214 2.66 -10.03 -6.75
C ASP A 214 2.28 -9.80 -8.21
N TYR A 215 1.94 -8.57 -8.57
CA TYR A 215 1.51 -8.27 -9.94
C TYR A 215 2.70 -7.97 -10.85
N LEU A 216 3.53 -6.98 -10.52
CA LEU A 216 4.65 -6.55 -11.35
C LEU A 216 5.88 -7.46 -11.23
N LEU A 217 5.98 -8.29 -10.18
CA LEU A 217 7.16 -9.12 -9.89
C LEU A 217 8.44 -8.27 -9.85
N SER A 218 8.35 -7.12 -9.20
CA SER A 218 9.43 -6.14 -9.13
C SER A 218 10.04 -6.10 -7.74
N ASN A 219 11.34 -5.84 -7.70
CA ASN A 219 12.07 -5.70 -6.43
C ASN A 219 11.38 -4.66 -5.55
N TYR A 220 11.20 -5.01 -4.29
CA TYR A 220 10.62 -4.16 -3.28
C TYR A 220 11.63 -4.03 -2.14
N VAL A 221 11.96 -2.80 -1.80
CA VAL A 221 12.71 -2.50 -0.58
C VAL A 221 11.67 -2.40 0.53
N ASP A 222 11.80 -3.18 1.59
CA ASP A 222 10.87 -3.18 2.73
C ASP A 222 10.87 -1.82 3.44
N SER A 223 10.05 -0.91 2.91
CA SER A 223 9.75 0.39 3.49
C SER A 223 8.40 0.87 2.97
N TYR A 224 7.61 1.53 3.82
CA TYR A 224 6.32 2.09 3.44
C TYR A 224 6.39 3.00 2.20
N ARG A 225 7.44 3.84 2.14
CA ARG A 225 7.64 4.79 1.04
C ARG A 225 8.03 4.12 -0.27
N SER A 226 8.56 2.90 -0.26
CA SER A 226 8.90 2.15 -1.48
C SER A 226 7.66 1.82 -2.33
N ALA A 227 6.48 1.76 -1.70
CA ALA A 227 5.21 1.55 -2.37
C ALA A 227 4.62 2.83 -2.99
N SER A 228 5.18 4.00 -2.67
CA SER A 228 4.75 5.27 -3.23
C SER A 228 5.18 5.39 -4.70
N PRO A 229 4.23 5.63 -5.64
CA PRO A 229 4.59 5.91 -7.02
C PRO A 229 5.48 7.15 -7.12
N TYR A 230 5.28 8.16 -6.25
CA TYR A 230 6.09 9.39 -6.26
C TYR A 230 7.53 9.14 -5.85
N LYS A 231 7.77 8.23 -4.89
CA LYS A 231 9.12 7.83 -4.53
C LYS A 231 9.85 7.15 -5.69
N ARG A 232 9.13 6.35 -6.48
CA ARG A 232 9.66 5.75 -7.70
C ARG A 232 9.94 6.77 -8.80
N ILE A 233 9.12 7.82 -8.92
CA ILE A 233 9.42 8.94 -9.84
C ILE A 233 10.76 9.59 -9.45
N GLU A 234 10.99 9.86 -8.16
CA GLU A 234 12.29 10.40 -7.71
C GLU A 234 13.46 9.46 -8.06
N GLN A 235 13.27 8.15 -7.93
CA GLN A 235 14.30 7.15 -8.26
C GLN A 235 14.61 7.08 -9.77
N ILE A 236 13.61 7.26 -10.63
CA ILE A 236 13.80 7.35 -12.10
C ILE A 236 14.74 8.50 -12.47
N PHE A 237 14.61 9.63 -11.75
CA PHE A 237 15.44 10.82 -11.96
C PHE A 237 16.63 10.89 -10.98
N TYR A 238 17.00 9.77 -10.37
CA TYR A 238 18.20 9.70 -9.53
C TYR A 238 19.43 9.77 -10.44
N GLU A 239 20.16 10.89 -10.35
CA GLU A 239 21.36 11.21 -11.17
C GLU A 239 21.12 11.28 -12.69
N LYS A 240 19.86 11.23 -13.13
CA LYS A 240 19.45 11.27 -14.54
C LYS A 240 18.54 12.47 -14.78
N ASN A 241 18.76 13.21 -15.86
CA ASN A 241 17.87 14.30 -16.27
C ASN A 241 16.91 13.84 -17.39
N TYR A 242 15.88 14.64 -17.63
CA TYR A 242 14.88 14.39 -18.68
C TYR A 242 15.50 14.19 -20.07
N THR A 243 16.49 15.00 -20.42
CA THR A 243 17.10 15.00 -21.75
C THR A 243 17.82 13.69 -22.02
N ASP A 244 18.66 13.24 -21.08
CA ASP A 244 19.42 11.99 -21.21
C ASP A 244 18.50 10.77 -21.27
N LEU A 245 17.43 10.74 -20.45
CA LEU A 245 16.42 9.68 -20.50
C LEU A 245 15.68 9.64 -21.83
N ARG A 246 15.30 10.81 -22.35
CA ARG A 246 14.59 10.91 -23.62
C ARG A 246 15.49 10.48 -24.78
N GLU A 247 16.76 10.90 -24.78
CA GLU A 247 17.76 10.47 -25.75
C GLU A 247 17.97 8.96 -25.67
N GLY A 248 18.07 8.38 -24.48
CA GLY A 248 18.16 6.94 -24.29
C GLY A 248 16.98 6.17 -24.93
N ILE A 249 15.75 6.66 -24.76
CA ILE A 249 14.56 6.07 -25.40
C ILE A 249 14.64 6.18 -26.93
N VAL A 250 15.00 7.35 -27.46
CA VAL A 250 15.07 7.57 -28.91
C VAL A 250 16.18 6.74 -29.55
N SER A 251 17.33 6.64 -28.90
CA SER A 251 18.44 5.78 -29.31
C SER A 251 18.02 4.32 -29.37
N LEU A 252 17.35 3.80 -28.33
CA LEU A 252 16.88 2.41 -28.26
C LEU A 252 15.80 2.09 -29.32
N TYR A 253 15.02 3.11 -29.70
CA TYR A 253 13.89 3.01 -30.63
C TYR A 253 14.00 4.06 -31.76
N PRO A 254 14.99 3.93 -32.67
CA PRO A 254 15.26 4.93 -33.68
C PRO A 254 14.23 4.84 -34.82
N LEU A 255 13.61 5.97 -35.18
CA LEU A 255 12.69 6.03 -36.32
C LEU A 255 13.44 6.10 -37.65
N GLN A 256 14.68 6.59 -37.62
CA GLN A 256 15.55 6.76 -38.78
C GLN A 256 16.95 6.23 -38.45
N SER A 257 17.68 5.76 -39.47
CA SER A 257 19.06 5.26 -39.30
C SER A 257 20.03 6.31 -38.77
N SER A 258 19.75 7.60 -38.96
CA SER A 258 20.52 8.73 -38.43
C SER A 258 20.39 8.91 -36.91
N GLU A 259 19.33 8.38 -36.29
CA GLU A 259 19.10 8.39 -34.84
C GLU A 259 19.80 7.23 -34.12
N ASN A 260 20.45 6.35 -34.88
CA ASN A 260 21.05 5.12 -34.41
C ASN A 260 22.41 5.40 -33.74
N LYS A 261 22.36 6.00 -32.54
CA LYS A 261 23.51 6.38 -31.73
C LYS A 261 23.44 5.70 -30.36
N PRO A 262 24.58 5.34 -29.76
CA PRO A 262 24.58 4.80 -28.41
C PRO A 262 23.97 5.81 -27.41
N PRO A 263 23.21 5.34 -26.40
CA PRO A 263 22.61 6.19 -25.39
C PRO A 263 23.71 6.76 -24.49
N ASN A 264 23.45 7.95 -23.93
CA ASN A 264 24.33 8.58 -22.96
C ASN A 264 24.29 7.92 -21.57
N ILE A 265 23.39 6.95 -21.38
CA ILE A 265 23.18 6.19 -20.14
C ILE A 265 23.65 4.76 -20.41
N GLU A 266 24.34 4.16 -19.44
CA GLU A 266 24.71 2.75 -19.51
C GLU A 266 23.48 1.88 -19.77
N ILE A 267 23.62 0.85 -20.60
CA ILE A 267 22.47 0.10 -21.12
C ILE A 267 21.72 -0.63 -20.00
N ASP A 268 22.43 -1.18 -19.02
CA ASP A 268 21.82 -1.83 -17.84
C ASP A 268 21.04 -0.81 -16.99
N ASP A 269 21.59 0.37 -16.77
CA ASP A 269 20.91 1.46 -16.08
C ASP A 269 19.67 1.95 -16.85
N LEU A 270 19.78 2.03 -18.18
CA LEU A 270 18.66 2.38 -19.04
C LEU A 270 17.56 1.31 -18.94
N ARG A 271 17.92 0.02 -18.93
CA ARG A 271 16.98 -1.09 -18.76
C ARG A 271 16.12 -0.93 -17.51
N TYR A 272 16.77 -0.76 -16.36
CA TYR A 272 16.06 -0.57 -15.09
C TYR A 272 15.18 0.68 -15.13
N THR A 273 15.70 1.78 -15.69
CA THR A 273 14.98 3.05 -15.73
C THR A 273 13.73 2.97 -16.61
N LEU A 274 13.80 2.33 -17.78
CA LEU A 274 12.65 2.17 -18.68
C LEU A 274 11.58 1.25 -18.08
N ARG A 275 12.00 0.17 -17.40
CA ARG A 275 11.09 -0.68 -16.64
C ARG A 275 10.36 0.13 -15.56
N TRP A 276 11.11 0.86 -14.71
CA TRP A 276 10.51 1.70 -13.67
C TRP A 276 9.59 2.77 -14.21
N LEU A 277 9.89 3.33 -15.39
CA LEU A 277 9.05 4.32 -16.05
C LEU A 277 7.67 3.73 -16.41
N LEU A 278 7.64 2.53 -17.00
CA LEU A 278 6.40 1.83 -17.32
C LEU A 278 5.62 1.44 -16.07
N GLU A 279 6.29 0.88 -15.07
CA GLU A 279 5.69 0.47 -13.79
C GLU A 279 5.07 1.66 -13.06
N THR A 280 5.82 2.75 -12.94
CA THR A 280 5.40 3.93 -12.17
C THR A 280 4.23 4.65 -12.84
N GLY A 281 4.26 4.78 -14.17
CA GLY A 281 3.13 5.31 -14.94
C GLY A 281 1.85 4.48 -14.74
N TRP A 282 1.97 3.16 -14.63
CA TRP A 282 0.84 2.29 -14.34
C TRP A 282 0.39 2.38 -12.88
N LEU A 283 1.32 2.40 -11.92
CA LEU A 283 1.06 2.47 -10.48
C LEU A 283 0.33 3.76 -10.08
N LEU A 284 0.64 4.90 -10.71
CA LEU A 284 -0.10 6.16 -10.51
C LEU A 284 -1.61 6.03 -10.78
N LEU A 285 -2.02 5.12 -11.66
CA LEU A 285 -3.42 4.88 -12.01
C LEU A 285 -4.13 3.92 -11.04
N GLN A 286 -3.39 3.26 -10.17
CA GLN A 286 -3.89 2.28 -9.21
C GLN A 286 -4.27 2.96 -7.89
N THR A 287 -5.03 2.23 -7.08
CA THR A 287 -5.60 2.58 -5.77
C THR A 287 -6.42 3.87 -5.73
N ASP A 288 -7.55 3.83 -5.02
CA ASP A 288 -8.46 4.99 -5.00
C ASP A 288 -7.95 6.13 -4.10
N TYR A 289 -7.05 5.84 -3.15
CA TYR A 289 -6.58 6.77 -2.14
C TYR A 289 -5.08 6.60 -1.91
N PHE A 290 -4.42 7.72 -1.67
CA PHE A 290 -3.03 7.76 -1.21
C PHE A 290 -2.94 8.38 0.19
N PRO A 291 -1.95 7.97 0.98
CA PRO A 291 -1.60 8.66 2.21
C PRO A 291 -1.18 10.12 1.95
N GLU A 292 -1.40 11.01 2.92
CA GLU A 292 -1.10 12.44 2.84
C GLU A 292 0.38 12.72 2.57
N ASP A 293 1.26 12.02 3.27
CA ASP A 293 2.71 12.18 3.16
C ASP A 293 3.26 11.85 1.76
N TRP A 294 2.59 10.96 1.01
CA TRP A 294 2.97 10.65 -0.37
C TRP A 294 2.69 11.79 -1.35
N LEU A 295 1.72 12.66 -1.02
CA LEU A 295 1.31 13.80 -1.86
C LEU A 295 1.91 15.12 -1.39
N ASP A 296 2.46 15.12 -0.16
CA ASP A 296 3.11 16.25 0.46
C ASP A 296 4.57 16.38 -0.01
N PRO A 297 4.90 17.41 -0.80
CA PRO A 297 6.28 17.63 -1.24
C PRO A 297 7.23 17.96 -0.08
N ASP A 298 6.73 18.42 1.07
CA ASP A 298 7.55 18.74 2.24
C ASP A 298 7.86 17.50 3.10
N ALA A 299 7.16 16.39 2.90
CA ALA A 299 7.45 15.10 3.54
C ALA A 299 8.73 14.44 2.98
N ALA A 300 9.18 14.81 1.78
CA ALA A 300 10.44 14.34 1.21
C ALA A 300 11.64 15.14 1.74
N ASN A 301 12.73 14.46 2.12
CA ASN A 301 13.99 15.14 2.47
C ASN A 301 14.56 15.89 1.27
N PHE A 302 14.56 15.24 0.09
CA PHE A 302 15.04 15.79 -1.16
C PHE A 302 14.09 15.46 -2.32
N LEU A 303 13.85 16.43 -3.21
CA LEU A 303 13.18 16.25 -4.50
C LEU A 303 14.20 16.43 -5.63
N ARG A 304 14.38 15.40 -6.45
CA ARG A 304 15.32 15.40 -7.57
C ARG A 304 14.65 16.00 -8.80
N CYS A 305 14.85 17.30 -9.04
CA CYS A 305 14.25 17.96 -10.19
C CYS A 305 14.77 17.31 -11.50
N PRO A 306 13.90 16.93 -12.44
CA PRO A 306 14.32 16.25 -13.66
C PRO A 306 14.93 17.20 -14.70
N ILE A 307 14.75 18.52 -14.51
CA ILE A 307 15.16 19.60 -15.41
C ILE A 307 16.17 20.49 -14.71
N ASN A 308 17.18 20.98 -15.45
CA ASN A 308 18.14 21.95 -14.94
C ASN A 308 17.45 23.26 -14.56
N LYS A 309 18.00 23.96 -13.55
CA LYS A 309 17.38 25.16 -12.99
C LYS A 309 17.17 26.26 -14.04
N GLU A 310 18.13 26.43 -14.95
CA GLU A 310 18.11 27.45 -16.02
C GLU A 310 17.07 27.14 -17.10
N GLU A 311 16.84 25.86 -17.40
CA GLU A 311 15.92 25.42 -18.45
C GLU A 311 14.47 25.37 -17.98
N LEU A 312 14.23 25.39 -16.66
CA LEU A 312 12.93 25.12 -16.07
C LEU A 312 11.83 26.06 -16.56
N TYR A 313 12.16 27.33 -16.81
CA TYR A 313 11.20 28.32 -17.31
C TYR A 313 10.75 28.05 -18.76
N PHE A 314 11.65 27.50 -19.58
CA PHE A 314 11.42 27.27 -21.01
C PHE A 314 11.04 25.83 -21.33
N TRP A 315 11.22 24.92 -20.37
CA TRP A 315 10.97 23.51 -20.59
C TRP A 315 9.50 23.25 -20.95
N ARG A 316 9.31 22.38 -21.95
CA ARG A 316 8.03 21.90 -22.43
C ARG A 316 8.13 20.41 -22.73
N PRO A 317 7.07 19.62 -22.44
CA PRO A 317 7.02 18.22 -22.80
C PRO A 317 7.08 18.07 -24.34
N LYS A 318 7.92 17.15 -24.82
CA LYS A 318 8.22 16.99 -26.26
C LYS A 318 7.28 16.00 -26.97
N SER A 319 6.56 15.16 -26.24
CA SER A 319 5.76 14.04 -26.75
C SER A 319 4.27 14.15 -26.41
N LEU A 320 3.89 15.01 -25.47
CA LEU A 320 2.49 15.33 -25.18
C LEU A 320 1.97 16.53 -25.97
N SER A 321 0.81 16.36 -26.62
CA SER A 321 0.05 17.48 -27.18
C SER A 321 -0.50 18.40 -26.09
N SER A 322 -0.83 19.66 -26.42
CA SER A 322 -1.42 20.61 -25.46
C SER A 322 -2.72 20.11 -24.84
N LYS A 323 -3.50 19.31 -25.57
CA LYS A 323 -4.74 18.67 -25.07
C LYS A 323 -4.43 17.58 -24.05
N GLU A 324 -3.38 16.81 -24.27
CA GLU A 324 -2.94 15.74 -23.35
C GLU A 324 -2.35 16.32 -22.06
N GLN A 325 -1.59 17.43 -22.16
CA GLN A 325 -1.02 18.13 -21.01
C GLN A 325 -2.09 18.67 -20.05
N LYS A 326 -3.19 19.21 -20.58
CA LYS A 326 -4.31 19.73 -19.76
C LYS A 326 -5.03 18.66 -18.94
N ASN A 327 -4.87 17.37 -19.27
CA ASN A 327 -5.54 16.29 -18.57
C ASN A 327 -4.64 15.04 -18.47
N LEU A 328 -3.57 15.18 -17.69
CA LEU A 328 -2.59 14.11 -17.47
C LEU A 328 -3.24 12.81 -16.99
N ARG A 329 -4.19 12.87 -16.06
CA ARG A 329 -4.94 11.70 -15.58
C ARG A 329 -5.60 10.92 -16.73
N LYS A 330 -6.35 11.60 -17.61
CA LYS A 330 -7.04 10.96 -18.72
C LYS A 330 -6.05 10.45 -19.76
N THR A 331 -5.00 11.22 -20.03
CA THR A 331 -3.91 10.84 -20.95
C THR A 331 -3.25 9.55 -20.47
N LEU A 332 -2.81 9.52 -19.22
CA LEU A 332 -2.19 8.34 -18.60
C LEU A 332 -3.15 7.14 -18.60
N SER A 333 -4.42 7.36 -18.24
CA SER A 333 -5.44 6.30 -18.29
C SER A 333 -5.58 5.66 -19.68
N LYS A 334 -5.49 6.47 -20.75
CA LYS A 334 -5.53 5.98 -22.13
C LYS A 334 -4.28 5.23 -22.53
N LEU A 335 -3.09 5.70 -22.12
CA LEU A 335 -1.82 5.05 -22.43
C LEU A 335 -1.76 3.61 -21.92
N TYR A 336 -2.41 3.36 -20.78
CA TYR A 336 -2.47 2.05 -20.14
C TYR A 336 -3.80 1.30 -20.37
N TYR A 337 -4.68 1.79 -21.24
CA TYR A 337 -5.94 1.13 -21.52
C TYR A 337 -5.73 -0.12 -22.38
N GLY A 338 -6.28 -1.25 -21.93
CA GLY A 338 -6.28 -2.50 -22.70
C GLY A 338 -4.92 -3.21 -22.76
N ILE A 339 -3.90 -2.72 -22.06
CA ILE A 339 -2.56 -3.32 -22.09
C ILE A 339 -2.22 -4.09 -20.81
N ASP A 340 -1.38 -5.11 -20.97
CA ASP A 340 -0.64 -5.73 -19.87
C ASP A 340 0.73 -5.05 -19.79
N VAL A 341 0.96 -4.29 -18.72
CA VAL A 341 2.22 -3.56 -18.52
C VAL A 341 3.43 -4.50 -18.47
N ARG A 342 3.25 -5.75 -18.02
CA ARG A 342 4.33 -6.75 -17.93
C ARG A 342 4.81 -7.18 -19.31
N LYS A 343 3.90 -7.28 -20.29
CA LYS A 343 4.26 -7.53 -21.68
C LYS A 343 5.10 -6.39 -22.26
N ASN A 344 4.75 -5.15 -21.95
CA ASN A 344 5.53 -3.99 -22.38
C ASN A 344 6.93 -3.98 -21.78
N ILE A 345 7.05 -4.36 -20.50
CA ILE A 345 8.36 -4.53 -19.84
C ILE A 345 9.16 -5.61 -20.57
N SER A 346 8.56 -6.75 -20.92
CA SER A 346 9.23 -7.81 -21.70
C SER A 346 9.68 -7.35 -23.09
N VAL A 347 8.91 -6.49 -23.77
CA VAL A 347 9.31 -5.89 -25.06
C VAL A 347 10.54 -5.00 -24.89
N VAL A 348 10.57 -4.16 -23.84
CA VAL A 348 11.74 -3.33 -23.51
C VAL A 348 12.97 -4.20 -23.21
N ASP A 349 12.82 -5.21 -22.37
CA ASP A 349 13.91 -6.14 -22.03
C ASP A 349 14.43 -6.86 -23.29
N GLY A 350 13.53 -7.35 -24.14
CA GLY A 350 13.89 -7.99 -25.41
C GLY A 350 14.64 -7.06 -26.36
N ARG A 351 14.22 -5.79 -26.46
CA ARG A 351 14.91 -4.78 -27.29
C ARG A 351 16.34 -4.53 -26.79
N ILE A 352 16.53 -4.44 -25.48
CA ILE A 352 17.85 -4.24 -24.88
C ILE A 352 18.76 -5.44 -25.13
N ILE A 353 18.26 -6.67 -24.93
CA ILE A 353 19.02 -7.90 -25.22
C ILE A 353 19.41 -7.95 -26.70
N PHE A 354 18.47 -7.67 -27.60
CA PHE A 354 18.74 -7.64 -29.04
C PHE A 354 19.84 -6.64 -29.40
N GLN A 355 19.84 -5.47 -28.77
CA GLN A 355 20.87 -4.45 -28.98
C GLN A 355 22.26 -4.91 -28.48
N TYR A 356 22.32 -5.62 -27.34
CA TYR A 356 23.57 -6.23 -26.87
C TYR A 356 24.10 -7.29 -27.85
N GLU A 357 23.21 -8.14 -28.40
CA GLU A 357 23.61 -9.29 -29.22
C GLU A 357 23.91 -8.94 -30.68
N ARG A 358 23.14 -8.02 -31.28
CA ARG A 358 23.17 -7.76 -32.73
C ARG A 358 23.56 -6.33 -33.11
N GLY A 359 23.81 -5.50 -32.10
CA GLY A 359 24.13 -4.09 -32.28
C GLY A 359 22.94 -3.26 -32.75
N TRP A 360 23.27 -2.03 -33.16
CA TRP A 360 22.32 -0.98 -33.50
C TRP A 360 21.73 -1.21 -34.89
N SER A 361 20.56 -1.84 -34.99
CA SER A 361 19.85 -2.02 -36.27
C SER A 361 18.61 -1.14 -36.40
N ALA A 362 18.41 -0.58 -37.59
CA ALA A 362 17.22 0.20 -37.92
C ALA A 362 16.06 -0.73 -38.28
N GLY A 363 14.93 -0.55 -37.62
CA GLY A 363 13.71 -1.33 -37.83
C GLY A 363 12.95 -1.49 -36.52
N MET A 364 11.71 -0.99 -36.51
CA MET A 364 10.76 -1.21 -35.41
C MET A 364 9.52 -1.91 -35.94
N VAL A 365 9.09 -2.95 -35.24
CA VAL A 365 7.74 -3.49 -35.42
C VAL A 365 6.71 -2.56 -34.76
N GLU A 366 5.44 -2.73 -35.12
CA GLU A 366 4.34 -1.90 -34.60
C GLU A 366 4.31 -1.86 -33.06
N GLU A 367 4.51 -3.01 -32.41
CA GLU A 367 4.56 -3.13 -30.95
C GLU A 367 5.71 -2.33 -30.31
N GLU A 368 6.88 -2.26 -30.95
CA GLU A 368 8.01 -1.46 -30.49
C GLU A 368 7.73 0.04 -30.63
N LEU A 369 7.06 0.44 -31.72
CA LEU A 369 6.65 1.82 -31.94
C LEU A 369 5.59 2.29 -30.92
N GLU A 370 4.64 1.42 -30.58
CA GLU A 370 3.69 1.67 -29.48
C GLU A 370 4.39 1.80 -28.13
N THR A 371 5.34 0.91 -27.85
CA THR A 371 6.14 0.90 -26.61
C THR A 371 6.97 2.18 -26.49
N ARG A 372 7.65 2.58 -27.56
CA ARG A 372 8.39 3.85 -27.65
C ARG A 372 7.49 5.04 -27.33
N ASN A 373 6.33 5.14 -27.99
CA ASN A 373 5.39 6.23 -27.79
C ASN A 373 4.87 6.28 -26.35
N ARG A 374 4.63 5.11 -25.74
CA ARG A 374 4.22 4.98 -24.34
C ARG A 374 5.32 5.45 -23.39
N LEU A 375 6.56 5.01 -23.59
CA LEU A 375 7.71 5.43 -22.79
C LEU A 375 7.90 6.96 -22.84
N LEU A 376 7.93 7.55 -24.04
CA LEU A 376 8.13 8.99 -24.21
C LEU A 376 7.01 9.82 -23.58
N LYS A 377 5.74 9.42 -23.76
CA LYS A 377 4.60 10.13 -23.16
C LYS A 377 4.55 9.94 -21.64
N THR A 378 4.87 8.76 -21.14
CA THR A 378 4.95 8.52 -19.69
C THR A 378 6.09 9.35 -19.09
N LEU A 379 7.26 9.44 -19.73
CA LEU A 379 8.36 10.31 -19.30
C LEU A 379 7.91 11.77 -19.13
N ASP A 380 7.24 12.32 -20.14
CA ASP A 380 6.69 13.69 -20.06
C ASP A 380 5.69 13.85 -18.90
N ILE A 381 4.79 12.88 -18.69
CA ILE A 381 3.81 12.91 -17.60
C ILE A 381 4.51 12.89 -16.24
N LEU A 382 5.44 11.95 -16.01
CA LEU A 382 6.16 11.83 -14.74
C LEU A 382 7.01 13.07 -14.46
N THR A 383 7.62 13.65 -15.49
CA THR A 383 8.36 14.92 -15.40
C THR A 383 7.45 16.05 -14.94
N LEU A 384 6.26 16.20 -15.55
CA LEU A 384 5.28 17.21 -15.13
C LEU A 384 4.78 17.00 -13.71
N VAL A 385 4.57 15.74 -13.29
CA VAL A 385 4.19 15.41 -11.90
C VAL A 385 5.26 15.84 -10.92
N LEU A 386 6.54 15.54 -11.20
CA LEU A 386 7.63 15.90 -10.30
C LEU A 386 7.89 17.41 -10.26
N LEU A 387 7.76 18.11 -11.41
CA LEU A 387 7.85 19.57 -11.44
C LEU A 387 6.73 20.24 -10.63
N ASP A 388 5.51 19.69 -10.64
CA ASP A 388 4.42 20.17 -9.80
C ASP A 388 4.73 19.98 -8.30
N LEU A 389 5.30 18.84 -7.91
CA LEU A 389 5.76 18.60 -6.53
C LEU A 389 6.86 19.60 -6.12
N CYS A 390 7.88 19.77 -6.96
CA CYS A 390 8.95 20.75 -6.73
C CYS A 390 8.39 22.17 -6.55
N LYS A 391 7.37 22.54 -7.33
CA LYS A 391 6.72 23.85 -7.25
C LYS A 391 5.89 24.04 -5.99
N ARG A 392 5.23 22.99 -5.50
CA ARG A 392 4.39 23.03 -4.29
C ARG A 392 5.18 22.96 -2.99
N ARG A 393 6.45 22.52 -3.04
CA ARG A 393 7.34 22.45 -1.87
C ARG A 393 7.49 23.84 -1.23
N THR A 394 7.35 23.89 0.09
CA THR A 394 7.51 25.15 0.85
C THR A 394 8.86 25.24 1.55
N LYS A 395 9.52 24.10 1.80
CA LYS A 395 10.88 24.06 2.36
C LYS A 395 11.89 24.59 1.33
N PRO A 396 12.66 25.66 1.65
CA PRO A 396 13.59 26.30 0.72
C PRO A 396 14.79 25.40 0.37
N GLU A 397 15.13 24.47 1.27
CA GLU A 397 16.18 23.48 1.06
C GLU A 397 15.59 22.16 0.51
N GLY A 398 16.41 21.43 -0.25
CA GLY A 398 16.11 20.05 -0.65
C GLY A 398 15.57 19.84 -2.06
N ILE A 399 15.54 20.85 -2.94
CA ILE A 399 15.41 20.59 -4.39
C ILE A 399 16.81 20.42 -4.97
N CYS A 400 17.09 19.23 -5.49
CA CYS A 400 18.35 18.92 -6.13
C CYS A 400 18.15 18.96 -7.65
N TYR A 401 18.80 19.91 -8.31
CA TYR A 401 18.82 20.00 -9.77
C TYR A 401 19.91 19.09 -10.34
N PRO A 402 19.76 18.58 -11.57
CA PRO A 402 20.84 17.88 -12.24
C PRO A 402 22.02 18.85 -12.48
N PRO A 403 23.26 18.34 -12.54
CA PRO A 403 24.43 19.17 -12.80
C PRO A 403 24.36 19.80 -14.20
N GLU A 404 24.85 21.03 -14.33
CA GLU A 404 25.04 21.65 -15.63
C GLU A 404 26.08 20.85 -16.42
N LYS A 405 25.80 20.55 -17.70
CA LYS A 405 26.81 20.00 -18.60
C LYS A 405 27.85 21.09 -18.82
N THR A 406 28.94 21.06 -18.07
CA THR A 406 30.13 21.84 -18.42
C THR A 406 30.65 21.29 -19.74
N GLU A 407 30.47 22.04 -20.81
CA GLU A 407 31.19 21.78 -22.06
C GLU A 407 32.68 21.77 -21.71
N LYS A 408 33.31 20.60 -21.77
CA LYS A 408 34.76 20.53 -21.80
C LYS A 408 35.19 21.24 -23.07
N VAL A 409 35.64 22.47 -22.93
CA VAL A 409 36.44 23.14 -23.96
C VAL A 409 37.71 22.30 -24.07
N GLU A 410 37.75 21.39 -25.04
CA GLU A 410 39.01 20.81 -25.50
C GLU A 410 39.84 21.98 -26.02
N GLU A 411 40.77 22.45 -25.20
CA GLU A 411 41.89 23.26 -25.66
C GLU A 411 42.63 22.42 -26.69
N LYS A 412 42.49 22.81 -27.96
CA LYS A 412 43.33 22.31 -29.03
C LYS A 412 44.73 22.85 -28.77
N GLU A 413 45.65 21.96 -28.37
CA GLU A 413 47.10 22.20 -28.48
C GLU A 413 47.54 22.27 -29.94
#